data_AF-A0A7W1SRA7-F1
#
_entry.id   AF-A0A7W1SRA7-F1
#
_cell.length_a   1.000
_cell.length_b   1.000
_cell.length_c   1.000
_cell.angle_alpha   90.00
_cell.angle_beta   90.00
_cell.angle_gamma   90.00
#
_symmetry.space_group_name_H-M   'P 1'
#
loop_
_entity.id
_entity.type
_entity.pdbx_description
1 polymer ?
#
loop_
_entity_poly.entity_id
_entity_poly.type
_entity_poly.pdbx_seq_one_letter_code
_entity_poly.pdbx_strand_id
1 'polypeptide(L)'
;NYAGIPINPNEEVNSLTMGSVGKATKIEYVQCAYGLDDAFEWFGGTVDCKYLVAYRCLDDDMDVDFGFSGKVQYALVVRGASMADQSGSNGFEVDNNGSGALVAPYTSAVFSNITVVGPKKTRETAISLQYQNAMHLRRSNKIKIYNSFFTGFPNGLFIDGQNTVAHAQANDLQIRNVVIAGVEHWGGNGFGSAGTLYPGAPSNGLQHPNNPRGVSLKTTEASFDVEAWFNTAGWGNSIMNKWQDTGIDASLFETGTPKVTPAAGSVLLSGASFTNPNLSGLDQVQFRGAFGATDWTQGWVDWNAAQTSYN
;
A
#
# COMPACT_ATOMS: atom_id res chain seq x y z
N ASN A 1 -8.46 -14.80 19.83
CA ASN A 1 -8.02 -15.36 18.55
C ASN A 1 -8.41 -14.40 17.45
N TYR A 2 -7.48 -14.07 16.56
CA TYR A 2 -7.73 -13.27 15.36
C TYR A 2 -7.94 -14.20 14.15
N ALA A 3 -8.43 -13.65 13.04
CA ALA A 3 -8.44 -14.35 11.74
C ALA A 3 -7.00 -14.67 11.28
N GLY A 4 -6.83 -15.48 10.24
CA GLY A 4 -5.51 -15.82 9.68
C GLY A 4 -4.84 -17.06 10.27
N ILE A 5 -5.53 -17.85 11.10
CA ILE A 5 -4.96 -19.12 11.57
C ILE A 5 -4.94 -20.11 10.38
N PRO A 6 -3.80 -20.74 10.07
CA PRO A 6 -3.71 -21.74 9.02
C PRO A 6 -4.70 -22.87 9.23
N ILE A 7 -5.51 -23.18 8.21
CA ILE A 7 -6.35 -24.38 8.18
C ILE A 7 -5.50 -25.60 7.76
N ASN A 8 -4.56 -25.40 6.84
CA ASN A 8 -3.50 -26.33 6.44
C ASN A 8 -2.18 -25.55 6.22
N PRO A 9 -1.03 -26.23 6.02
CA PRO A 9 0.21 -25.54 5.68
C PRO A 9 0.08 -24.69 4.40
N ASN A 10 0.30 -23.38 4.51
CA ASN A 10 0.10 -22.37 3.45
C ASN A 10 -1.38 -22.22 2.98
N GLU A 11 -2.33 -22.48 3.88
CA GLU A 11 -3.76 -22.22 3.68
C GLU A 11 -4.31 -21.46 4.89
N GLU A 12 -3.81 -20.25 5.09
CA GLU A 12 -4.31 -19.26 6.04
C GLU A 12 -5.65 -18.66 5.57
N VAL A 13 -6.38 -18.02 6.50
CA VAL A 13 -7.69 -17.41 6.22
C VAL A 13 -7.63 -15.92 6.44
N ASN A 14 -7.79 -15.13 5.40
CA ASN A 14 -7.79 -13.67 5.47
C ASN A 14 -8.82 -13.11 6.46
N SER A 15 -8.61 -11.85 6.85
CA SER A 15 -9.56 -11.14 7.70
C SER A 15 -10.90 -10.91 7.00
N LEU A 16 -10.87 -10.51 5.73
CA LEU A 16 -12.06 -10.49 4.86
C LEU A 16 -11.72 -10.99 3.46
N THR A 17 -12.14 -12.23 3.17
CA THR A 17 -12.08 -12.82 1.83
C THR A 17 -13.34 -12.49 1.03
N MET A 18 -13.17 -12.00 -0.21
CA MET A 18 -14.26 -11.64 -1.13
C MET A 18 -14.17 -12.45 -2.42
N GLY A 19 -14.91 -13.56 -2.48
CA GLY A 19 -15.02 -14.40 -3.68
C GLY A 19 -16.08 -13.90 -4.65
N SER A 20 -15.66 -13.31 -5.77
CA SER A 20 -16.54 -12.93 -6.90
C SER A 20 -17.77 -12.09 -6.52
N VAL A 21 -17.62 -11.20 -5.53
CA VAL A 21 -18.73 -10.38 -5.02
C VAL A 21 -19.20 -9.37 -6.08
N GLY A 22 -20.50 -9.29 -6.30
CA GLY A 22 -21.11 -8.46 -7.36
C GLY A 22 -21.31 -6.98 -6.98
N LYS A 23 -21.40 -6.12 -8.01
CA LYS A 23 -21.56 -4.66 -7.90
C LYS A 23 -22.79 -4.15 -7.12
N ALA A 24 -23.81 -4.98 -6.93
CA ALA A 24 -24.98 -4.60 -6.12
C ALA A 24 -24.73 -4.70 -4.61
N THR A 25 -23.62 -5.33 -4.21
CA THR A 25 -23.21 -5.45 -2.81
C THR A 25 -22.57 -4.14 -2.35
N LYS A 26 -22.82 -3.79 -1.09
CA LYS A 26 -22.22 -2.64 -0.43
C LYS A 26 -21.30 -3.13 0.69
N ILE A 27 -20.00 -2.87 0.57
CA ILE A 27 -19.02 -3.14 1.62
C ILE A 27 -18.43 -1.80 2.05
N GLU A 28 -18.89 -1.29 3.20
CA GLU A 28 -18.39 -0.05 3.74
C GLU A 28 -18.21 -0.11 5.25
N TYR A 29 -17.29 0.71 5.78
CA TYR A 29 -17.02 0.81 7.22
C TYR A 29 -16.56 -0.52 7.82
N VAL A 30 -15.52 -1.11 7.22
CA VAL A 30 -14.95 -2.39 7.65
C VAL A 30 -13.54 -2.17 8.17
N GLN A 31 -13.29 -2.68 9.37
CA GLN A 31 -11.96 -2.74 9.96
C GLN A 31 -11.51 -4.19 10.07
N CYS A 32 -10.36 -4.50 9.49
CA CYS A 32 -9.62 -5.72 9.72
C CYS A 32 -8.44 -5.38 10.62
N ALA A 33 -8.42 -5.95 11.83
CA ALA A 33 -7.40 -5.65 12.83
C ALA A 33 -6.71 -6.92 13.33
N TYR A 34 -5.37 -6.92 13.31
CA TYR A 34 -4.55 -8.02 13.83
C TYR A 34 -4.81 -9.40 13.21
N GLY A 35 -5.38 -9.44 12.00
CA GLY A 35 -5.46 -10.68 11.22
C GLY A 35 -4.07 -11.24 10.98
N LEU A 36 -3.93 -12.56 11.02
CA LEU A 36 -2.66 -13.28 10.86
C LEU A 36 -2.36 -13.64 9.40
N ASP A 37 -3.09 -13.02 8.49
CA ASP A 37 -3.01 -13.20 7.05
C ASP A 37 -3.52 -11.90 6.41
N ASP A 38 -3.91 -11.92 5.15
CA ASP A 38 -4.33 -10.72 4.43
C ASP A 38 -5.47 -9.97 5.12
N ALA A 39 -5.46 -8.64 5.04
CA ALA A 39 -6.54 -7.84 5.59
C ALA A 39 -7.78 -7.91 4.69
N PHE A 40 -7.62 -7.58 3.42
CA PHE A 40 -8.68 -7.66 2.42
C PHE A 40 -8.16 -8.40 1.19
N GLU A 41 -8.79 -9.52 0.84
CA GLU A 41 -8.44 -10.26 -0.37
C GLU A 41 -9.65 -10.37 -1.31
N TRP A 42 -9.46 -9.96 -2.55
CA TRP A 42 -10.48 -10.07 -3.61
C TRP A 42 -10.11 -11.19 -4.59
N PHE A 43 -10.88 -12.27 -4.57
CA PHE A 43 -10.86 -13.31 -5.60
C PHE A 43 -11.91 -12.99 -6.68
N GLY A 44 -11.61 -12.05 -7.57
CA GLY A 44 -12.51 -11.63 -8.63
C GLY A 44 -13.70 -10.77 -8.16
N GLY A 45 -14.63 -10.51 -9.08
CA GLY A 45 -15.86 -9.75 -8.79
C GLY A 45 -15.81 -8.27 -9.18
N THR A 46 -16.86 -7.55 -8.80
CA THR A 46 -17.14 -6.16 -9.23
C THR A 46 -17.68 -5.29 -8.10
N VAL A 47 -17.63 -5.76 -6.84
CA VAL A 47 -18.09 -5.00 -5.68
C VAL A 47 -17.33 -3.68 -5.55
N ASP A 48 -18.06 -2.61 -5.27
CA ASP A 48 -17.46 -1.33 -4.89
C ASP A 48 -17.36 -1.27 -3.35
N CYS A 49 -16.21 -0.86 -2.83
CA CYS A 49 -15.94 -0.77 -1.39
C CYS A 49 -15.56 0.65 -0.97
N LYS A 50 -15.90 1.06 0.26
CA LYS A 50 -15.55 2.37 0.80
C LYS A 50 -15.24 2.35 2.30
N TYR A 51 -14.34 3.19 2.78
CA TYR A 51 -14.01 3.29 4.21
C TYR A 51 -13.53 1.95 4.79
N LEU A 52 -12.39 1.49 4.29
CA LEU A 52 -11.73 0.27 4.74
C LEU A 52 -10.53 0.60 5.63
N VAL A 53 -10.33 -0.15 6.70
CA VAL A 53 -9.17 0.01 7.59
C VAL A 53 -8.48 -1.34 7.78
N ALA A 54 -7.24 -1.46 7.32
CA ALA A 54 -6.34 -2.53 7.71
C ALA A 54 -5.42 -2.01 8.83
N TYR A 55 -5.57 -2.57 10.01
CA TYR A 55 -4.83 -2.14 11.18
C TYR A 55 -4.02 -3.30 11.76
N ARG A 56 -2.70 -3.24 11.58
CA ARG A 56 -1.77 -4.18 12.21
C ARG A 56 -2.00 -5.66 11.80
N CYS A 57 -2.44 -5.92 10.58
CA CYS A 57 -2.50 -7.29 10.02
C CYS A 57 -1.08 -7.84 9.78
N LEU A 58 -0.96 -9.16 9.65
CA LEU A 58 0.32 -9.86 9.53
C LEU A 58 0.81 -9.89 8.09
N ASP A 59 -0.04 -10.25 7.12
CA ASP A 59 0.40 -10.34 5.72
C ASP A 59 -0.10 -9.19 4.84
N ASP A 60 -0.51 -9.41 3.59
CA ASP A 60 -0.77 -8.32 2.65
C ASP A 60 -2.03 -7.53 3.03
N ASP A 61 -1.97 -6.20 2.95
CA ASP A 61 -3.13 -5.40 3.39
C ASP A 61 -4.25 -5.37 2.35
N MET A 62 -3.88 -5.46 1.08
CA MET A 62 -4.78 -5.43 -0.07
C MET A 62 -4.27 -6.43 -1.10
N ASP A 63 -4.73 -7.68 -1.01
CA ASP A 63 -4.47 -8.70 -2.02
C ASP A 63 -5.62 -8.70 -3.05
N VAL A 64 -5.27 -8.58 -4.33
CA VAL A 64 -6.23 -8.37 -5.40
C VAL A 64 -5.95 -9.28 -6.57
N ASP A 65 -6.88 -10.20 -6.81
CA ASP A 65 -6.64 -11.33 -7.67
C ASP A 65 -7.86 -11.72 -8.54
N PHE A 66 -7.63 -12.69 -9.43
CA PHE A 66 -8.64 -13.38 -10.25
C PHE A 66 -9.68 -12.49 -10.94
N GLY A 67 -9.26 -11.36 -11.48
CA GLY A 67 -10.12 -10.54 -12.33
C GLY A 67 -10.96 -9.51 -11.57
N PHE A 68 -10.62 -9.19 -10.32
CA PHE A 68 -11.36 -8.15 -9.59
C PHE A 68 -11.29 -6.82 -10.37
N SER A 69 -12.46 -6.21 -10.58
CA SER A 69 -12.64 -5.03 -11.42
C SER A 69 -13.60 -3.99 -10.82
N GLY A 70 -13.86 -4.09 -9.51
CA GLY A 70 -14.62 -3.09 -8.75
C GLY A 70 -13.79 -1.84 -8.43
N LYS A 71 -14.38 -0.96 -7.61
CA LYS A 71 -13.74 0.28 -7.15
C LYS A 71 -13.61 0.32 -5.63
N VAL A 72 -12.48 0.80 -5.14
CA VAL A 72 -12.25 1.01 -3.71
C VAL A 72 -11.86 2.47 -3.48
N GLN A 73 -12.58 3.16 -2.58
CA GLN A 73 -12.26 4.54 -2.21
C GLN A 73 -12.20 4.75 -0.70
N TYR A 74 -11.23 5.53 -0.23
CA TYR A 74 -10.97 5.77 1.20
C TYR A 74 -10.61 4.48 1.95
N ALA A 75 -9.35 4.07 1.83
CA ALA A 75 -8.81 3.01 2.68
C ALA A 75 -7.54 3.45 3.39
N LEU A 76 -7.40 3.02 4.65
CA LEU A 76 -6.24 3.27 5.48
C LEU A 76 -5.59 1.95 5.87
N VAL A 77 -4.29 1.85 5.62
CA VAL A 77 -3.42 0.79 6.09
C VAL A 77 -2.43 1.35 7.10
N VAL A 78 -2.34 0.73 8.28
CA VAL A 78 -1.35 1.06 9.32
C VAL A 78 -0.67 -0.21 9.82
N ARG A 79 0.62 -0.34 9.53
CA ARG A 79 1.43 -1.53 9.83
C ARG A 79 2.16 -1.46 11.15
N GLY A 80 2.52 -2.63 11.68
CA GLY A 80 3.37 -2.74 12.87
C GLY A 80 4.73 -3.39 12.62
N ALA A 81 5.75 -2.87 13.29
CA ALA A 81 7.15 -3.20 13.03
C ALA A 81 7.48 -4.70 13.00
N SER A 82 6.85 -5.51 13.85
CA SER A 82 7.11 -6.95 13.96
C SER A 82 6.04 -7.83 13.31
N MET A 83 5.10 -7.26 12.56
CA MET A 83 3.97 -7.98 11.96
C MET A 83 4.18 -8.07 10.45
N ALA A 84 4.96 -9.06 10.03
CA ALA A 84 5.12 -9.44 8.63
C ALA A 84 5.26 -10.96 8.57
N ASP A 85 4.54 -11.57 7.64
CA ASP A 85 4.54 -13.02 7.45
C ASP A 85 5.87 -13.53 6.86
N GLN A 86 6.13 -14.84 6.97
CA GLN A 86 7.31 -15.46 6.39
C GLN A 86 7.27 -15.50 4.85
N SER A 87 6.10 -15.47 4.21
CA SER A 87 5.89 -15.26 2.76
C SER A 87 6.50 -13.92 2.29
N GLY A 88 6.37 -12.90 3.15
CA GLY A 88 6.84 -11.54 2.97
C GLY A 88 5.71 -10.58 2.60
N SER A 89 5.58 -9.50 3.37
CA SER A 89 4.36 -8.69 3.39
C SER A 89 4.49 -7.33 2.70
N ASN A 90 3.39 -6.92 2.09
CA ASN A 90 3.21 -5.77 1.23
C ASN A 90 1.98 -4.95 1.63
N GLY A 91 1.96 -3.69 1.19
CA GLY A 91 0.73 -2.88 1.27
C GLY A 91 -0.32 -3.28 0.23
N PHE A 92 0.14 -3.68 -0.96
CA PHE A 92 -0.64 -4.26 -2.04
C PHE A 92 0.15 -5.41 -2.62
N GLU A 93 -0.49 -6.57 -2.77
CA GLU A 93 -0.08 -7.66 -3.65
C GLU A 93 -1.18 -7.82 -4.71
N VAL A 94 -0.80 -7.90 -5.99
CA VAL A 94 -1.79 -7.88 -7.08
C VAL A 94 -1.37 -8.81 -8.21
N ASP A 95 -2.18 -9.83 -8.46
CA ASP A 95 -2.04 -10.74 -9.61
C ASP A 95 -3.23 -10.67 -10.54
N ASN A 96 -3.01 -11.15 -11.77
CA ASN A 96 -4.13 -11.56 -12.60
C ASN A 96 -4.68 -12.93 -12.19
N ASN A 97 -3.76 -13.85 -11.89
CA ASN A 97 -3.96 -15.21 -11.42
C ASN A 97 -2.61 -15.78 -10.98
N GLY A 98 -2.61 -16.88 -10.23
CA GLY A 98 -1.40 -17.50 -9.68
C GLY A 98 -0.33 -17.95 -10.71
N SER A 99 -0.67 -18.08 -12.00
CA SER A 99 0.29 -18.40 -13.06
C SER A 99 0.79 -17.20 -13.86
N GLY A 100 0.19 -16.02 -13.66
CA GLY A 100 0.41 -14.84 -14.51
C GLY A 100 -0.06 -15.00 -15.95
N ALA A 101 -0.93 -15.96 -16.25
CA ALA A 101 -1.43 -16.19 -17.60
C ALA A 101 -2.25 -15.00 -18.12
N LEU A 102 -2.16 -14.74 -19.43
CA LEU A 102 -2.91 -13.70 -20.14
C LEU A 102 -4.35 -14.13 -20.41
N VAL A 103 -5.14 -14.29 -19.34
CA VAL A 103 -6.52 -14.76 -19.38
C VAL A 103 -7.44 -13.70 -18.81
N ALA A 104 -8.54 -13.43 -19.52
CA ALA A 104 -9.62 -12.54 -19.06
C ALA A 104 -10.62 -13.29 -18.17
N PRO A 105 -11.35 -12.60 -17.26
CA PRO A 105 -11.23 -11.18 -16.94
C PRO A 105 -9.88 -10.83 -16.29
N TYR A 106 -9.36 -9.64 -16.59
CA TYR A 106 -8.11 -9.18 -15.99
C TYR A 106 -8.34 -8.49 -14.65
N THR A 107 -7.49 -8.73 -13.66
CA THR A 107 -7.47 -7.93 -12.43
C THR A 107 -7.17 -6.48 -12.80
N SER A 108 -8.17 -5.62 -12.65
CA SER A 108 -8.18 -4.30 -13.29
C SER A 108 -8.89 -3.23 -12.47
N ALA A 109 -9.12 -3.52 -11.19
CA ALA A 109 -9.79 -2.68 -10.21
C ALA A 109 -9.21 -1.27 -10.09
N VAL A 110 -10.06 -0.36 -9.61
CA VAL A 110 -9.72 1.06 -9.41
C VAL A 110 -9.67 1.37 -7.93
N PHE A 111 -8.49 1.71 -7.44
CA PHE A 111 -8.28 2.21 -6.09
C PHE A 111 -8.05 3.72 -6.13
N SER A 112 -8.76 4.49 -5.32
CA SER A 112 -8.55 5.94 -5.19
C SER A 112 -8.57 6.38 -3.74
N ASN A 113 -7.77 7.40 -3.39
CA ASN A 113 -7.76 7.93 -2.04
C ASN A 113 -7.40 6.87 -0.99
N ILE A 114 -6.29 6.17 -1.21
CA ILE A 114 -5.76 5.16 -0.30
C ILE A 114 -4.55 5.74 0.42
N THR A 115 -4.46 5.55 1.73
CA THR A 115 -3.27 5.86 2.53
C THR A 115 -2.66 4.57 3.04
N VAL A 116 -1.42 4.29 2.70
CA VAL A 116 -0.66 3.12 3.16
C VAL A 116 0.55 3.55 3.97
N VAL A 117 0.56 3.18 5.25
CA VAL A 117 1.64 3.50 6.19
C VAL A 117 2.30 2.20 6.67
N GLY A 118 3.47 1.92 6.09
CA GLY A 118 4.37 0.88 6.56
C GLY A 118 5.01 1.24 7.91
N PRO A 119 5.69 0.28 8.56
CA PRO A 119 6.11 0.44 9.96
C PRO A 119 7.35 1.33 10.15
N LYS A 120 8.06 1.69 9.08
CA LYS A 120 9.35 2.38 9.20
C LYS A 120 9.16 3.88 9.45
N LYS A 121 9.11 4.28 10.72
CA LYS A 121 9.01 5.69 11.12
C LYS A 121 10.31 6.46 10.93
N THR A 122 11.43 5.94 11.43
CA THR A 122 12.75 6.59 11.33
C THR A 122 13.81 5.57 10.90
N ARG A 123 15.02 6.03 10.59
CA ARG A 123 16.18 5.16 10.31
C ARG A 123 16.42 4.14 11.43
N GLU A 124 16.15 4.48 12.68
CA GLU A 124 16.42 3.69 13.87
C GLU A 124 15.33 2.66 14.17
N THR A 125 14.10 2.83 13.66
CA THR A 125 13.00 1.88 13.89
C THR A 125 13.33 0.49 13.33
N ALA A 126 13.58 -0.50 14.18
CA ALA A 126 13.72 -1.89 13.73
C ALA A 126 12.38 -2.38 13.16
N ILE A 127 12.39 -3.03 12.00
CA ILE A 127 11.22 -3.64 11.38
C ILE A 127 11.56 -5.10 10.99
N SER A 128 10.54 -5.93 10.80
CA SER A 128 10.74 -7.29 10.29
C SER A 128 11.45 -7.26 8.93
N LEU A 129 12.37 -8.20 8.73
CA LEU A 129 13.05 -8.38 7.44
C LEU A 129 12.11 -8.87 6.34
N GLN A 130 10.93 -9.35 6.71
CA GLN A 130 9.94 -9.88 5.78
C GLN A 130 9.09 -8.80 5.12
N TYR A 131 9.15 -7.54 5.58
CA TYR A 131 8.52 -6.44 4.86
C TYR A 131 9.18 -6.22 3.49
N GLN A 132 8.36 -6.03 2.45
CA GLN A 132 8.87 -5.89 1.08
C GLN A 132 8.50 -4.55 0.43
N ASN A 133 7.24 -4.39 -0.01
CA ASN A 133 6.84 -3.31 -0.91
C ASN A 133 5.55 -2.62 -0.45
N ALA A 134 5.42 -1.30 -0.67
CA ALA A 134 4.11 -0.66 -0.53
C ALA A 134 3.16 -1.11 -1.64
N MET A 135 3.68 -1.39 -2.84
CA MET A 135 2.95 -1.95 -3.96
C MET A 135 3.81 -2.99 -4.69
N HIS A 136 3.41 -4.27 -4.65
CA HIS A 136 3.95 -5.34 -5.49
C HIS A 136 2.91 -5.68 -6.55
N LEU A 137 3.18 -5.28 -7.78
CA LEU A 137 2.28 -5.47 -8.92
C LEU A 137 2.89 -6.53 -9.81
N ARG A 138 2.28 -7.71 -9.88
CA ARG A 138 2.88 -8.85 -10.57
C ARG A 138 1.86 -9.62 -11.42
N ARG A 139 2.34 -10.68 -12.08
CA ARG A 139 1.52 -11.71 -12.74
C ARG A 139 0.42 -11.16 -13.67
N SER A 140 0.78 -10.22 -14.55
CA SER A 140 -0.08 -9.72 -15.66
C SER A 140 -1.31 -8.91 -15.23
N ASN A 141 -1.31 -8.32 -14.03
CA ASN A 141 -2.42 -7.46 -13.62
C ASN A 141 -2.48 -6.14 -14.42
N LYS A 142 -3.64 -5.48 -14.35
CA LYS A 142 -3.95 -4.17 -14.97
C LYS A 142 -4.51 -3.19 -13.93
N ILE A 143 -4.02 -3.25 -12.69
CA ILE A 143 -4.53 -2.46 -11.58
C ILE A 143 -4.44 -0.96 -11.87
N LYS A 144 -5.34 -0.18 -11.26
CA LYS A 144 -5.34 1.26 -11.41
C LYS A 144 -5.42 1.92 -10.04
N ILE A 145 -4.38 2.67 -9.66
CA ILE A 145 -4.28 3.35 -8.36
C ILE A 145 -4.15 4.85 -8.61
N TYR A 146 -5.05 5.62 -8.00
CA TYR A 146 -5.14 7.08 -8.18
C TYR A 146 -5.17 7.82 -6.86
N ASN A 147 -4.70 9.07 -6.84
CA ASN A 147 -4.96 9.99 -5.73
C ASN A 147 -4.61 9.40 -4.35
N SER A 148 -3.53 8.63 -4.26
CA SER A 148 -3.18 7.82 -3.09
C SER A 148 -1.82 8.19 -2.52
N PHE A 149 -1.54 7.74 -1.30
CA PHE A 149 -0.33 8.04 -0.56
C PHE A 149 0.28 6.79 0.06
N PHE A 150 1.59 6.60 -0.11
CA PHE A 150 2.33 5.43 0.37
C PHE A 150 3.61 5.87 1.09
N THR A 151 3.91 5.26 2.22
CA THR A 151 5.14 5.52 2.99
C THR A 151 5.53 4.36 3.89
N GLY A 152 6.75 4.37 4.43
CA GLY A 152 7.15 3.52 5.55
C GLY A 152 7.43 2.06 5.18
N PHE A 153 7.38 1.69 3.90
CA PHE A 153 7.78 0.38 3.38
C PHE A 153 9.21 0.41 2.83
N PRO A 154 9.89 -0.73 2.71
CA PRO A 154 11.25 -0.73 2.16
C PRO A 154 11.35 -0.38 0.69
N ASN A 155 10.39 -0.79 -0.12
CA ASN A 155 10.24 -0.36 -1.50
C ASN A 155 8.89 0.35 -1.68
N GLY A 156 8.85 1.36 -2.56
CA GLY A 156 7.60 2.08 -2.85
C GLY A 156 6.77 1.33 -3.88
N LEU A 157 7.38 0.93 -4.99
CA LEU A 157 6.71 0.23 -6.09
C LEU A 157 7.62 -0.86 -6.65
N PHE A 158 7.04 -2.01 -6.92
CA PHE A 158 7.69 -3.06 -7.69
C PHE A 158 6.74 -3.56 -8.78
N ILE A 159 7.11 -3.35 -10.06
CA ILE A 159 6.40 -3.90 -11.22
C ILE A 159 7.14 -5.13 -11.70
N ASP A 160 6.57 -6.29 -11.41
CA ASP A 160 7.20 -7.59 -11.52
C ASP A 160 6.60 -8.41 -12.69
N GLY A 161 7.48 -8.87 -13.57
CA GLY A 161 7.16 -9.70 -14.73
C GLY A 161 6.90 -8.92 -16.02
N GLN A 162 7.43 -9.48 -17.12
CA GLN A 162 7.35 -8.92 -18.47
C GLN A 162 5.94 -8.52 -18.91
N ASN A 163 4.92 -9.33 -18.61
CA ASN A 163 3.54 -9.04 -19.00
C ASN A 163 2.95 -7.86 -18.22
N THR A 164 3.26 -7.75 -16.91
CA THR A 164 2.83 -6.62 -16.08
C THR A 164 3.47 -5.32 -16.58
N VAL A 165 4.76 -5.37 -16.93
CA VAL A 165 5.47 -4.25 -17.58
C VAL A 165 4.83 -3.88 -18.92
N ALA A 166 4.45 -4.87 -19.75
CA ALA A 166 3.76 -4.62 -21.01
C ALA A 166 2.42 -3.88 -20.78
N HIS A 167 1.66 -4.24 -19.74
CA HIS A 167 0.43 -3.52 -19.38
C HIS A 167 0.70 -2.10 -18.84
N ALA A 168 1.80 -1.88 -18.14
CA ALA A 168 2.24 -0.54 -17.74
C ALA A 168 2.61 0.33 -18.95
N GLN A 169 3.36 -0.21 -19.91
CA GLN A 169 3.73 0.48 -21.16
C GLN A 169 2.53 0.77 -22.06
N ALA A 170 1.57 -0.16 -22.12
CA ALA A 170 0.31 0.02 -22.85
C ALA A 170 -0.68 0.95 -22.12
N ASN A 171 -0.34 1.41 -20.92
CA ASN A 171 -1.19 2.26 -20.08
C ASN A 171 -2.51 1.58 -19.64
N ASP A 172 -2.52 0.24 -19.60
CA ASP A 172 -3.58 -0.59 -19.02
C ASP A 172 -3.49 -0.64 -17.48
N LEU A 173 -2.26 -0.74 -16.97
CA LEU A 173 -1.90 -0.53 -15.55
C LEU A 173 -1.60 0.96 -15.36
N GLN A 174 -2.25 1.60 -14.38
CA GLN A 174 -2.13 3.05 -14.17
C GLN A 174 -1.85 3.39 -12.71
N ILE A 175 -0.79 4.17 -12.47
CA ILE A 175 -0.48 4.79 -11.17
C ILE A 175 -0.41 6.29 -11.40
N ARG A 176 -1.36 7.07 -10.87
CA ARG A 176 -1.49 8.52 -11.16
C ARG A 176 -1.92 9.35 -9.97
N ASN A 177 -1.42 10.57 -9.86
CA ASN A 177 -1.65 11.46 -8.72
C ASN A 177 -1.31 10.77 -7.38
N VAL A 178 -0.28 9.91 -7.39
CA VAL A 178 0.17 9.18 -6.20
C VAL A 178 1.38 9.87 -5.59
N VAL A 179 1.41 9.95 -4.26
CA VAL A 179 2.58 10.39 -3.50
C VAL A 179 3.24 9.17 -2.88
N ILE A 180 4.53 8.97 -3.14
CA ILE A 180 5.35 8.00 -2.44
C ILE A 180 6.38 8.77 -1.62
N ALA A 181 6.39 8.55 -0.30
CA ALA A 181 7.35 9.19 0.59
C ALA A 181 8.30 8.17 1.23
N GLY A 182 9.58 8.54 1.28
CA GLY A 182 10.61 7.77 1.95
C GLY A 182 10.66 8.01 3.45
N VAL A 183 11.76 7.54 4.05
CA VAL A 183 12.07 7.76 5.46
C VAL A 183 13.40 8.49 5.57
N GLU A 184 13.42 9.55 6.37
CA GLU A 184 14.59 10.38 6.59
C GLU A 184 15.80 9.55 7.06
N HIS A 185 16.93 9.71 6.35
CA HIS A 185 18.20 9.02 6.61
C HIS A 185 18.13 7.48 6.59
N TRP A 186 17.14 6.89 5.93
CA TRP A 186 17.07 5.43 5.81
C TRP A 186 18.16 4.90 4.87
N GLY A 187 19.31 4.56 5.46
CA GLY A 187 20.42 3.87 4.79
C GLY A 187 20.24 2.35 4.69
N GLY A 188 21.16 1.67 4.01
CA GLY A 188 21.14 0.23 3.71
C GLY A 188 21.31 -0.75 4.89
N ASN A 189 20.95 -0.35 6.10
CA ASN A 189 20.98 -1.19 7.31
C ASN A 189 19.85 -2.25 7.28
N GLY A 190 19.81 -3.10 6.25
CA GLY A 190 19.02 -4.34 6.16
C GLY A 190 17.68 -4.34 6.91
N PHE A 191 16.74 -3.47 6.54
CA PHE A 191 15.41 -3.36 7.17
C PHE A 191 15.44 -3.26 8.73
N GLY A 192 16.53 -2.78 9.31
CA GLY A 192 16.65 -2.60 10.76
C GLY A 192 17.02 -3.85 11.56
N SER A 193 17.43 -4.97 10.95
CA SER A 193 18.11 -6.04 11.73
C SER A 193 19.47 -5.53 12.18
N ALA A 194 19.71 -5.51 13.49
CA ALA A 194 20.82 -4.84 14.14
C ALA A 194 22.22 -5.05 13.51
N GLY A 195 22.98 -3.95 13.40
CA GLY A 195 24.44 -3.97 13.61
C GLY A 195 25.33 -3.82 12.37
N THR A 196 25.59 -2.59 11.95
CA THR A 196 26.93 -2.15 11.49
C THR A 196 27.15 -0.65 11.78
N LEU A 197 27.30 -0.30 13.06
CA LEU A 197 28.20 0.80 13.39
C LEU A 197 29.53 0.15 13.80
N TYR A 198 30.51 0.21 12.90
CA TYR A 198 31.90 -0.06 13.27
C TYR A 198 32.67 1.27 13.26
N PRO A 199 33.57 1.51 14.23
CA PRO A 199 34.50 2.63 14.17
C PRO A 199 35.32 2.56 12.88
N GLY A 200 35.24 3.59 12.02
CA GLY A 200 35.96 3.66 10.74
C GLY A 200 35.12 3.47 9.46
N ALA A 201 33.79 3.61 9.51
CA ALA A 201 32.97 3.63 8.29
C ALA A 201 33.46 4.72 7.30
N PRO A 202 33.79 4.38 6.04
CA PRO A 202 34.50 5.27 5.13
C PRO A 202 33.67 6.47 4.64
N SER A 203 34.40 7.52 4.30
CA SER A 203 33.93 8.81 3.81
C SER A 203 33.11 8.69 2.51
N ASN A 204 31.84 9.11 2.57
CA ASN A 204 31.04 9.74 1.52
C ASN A 204 31.49 9.55 0.05
N GLY A 205 30.90 8.56 -0.63
CA GLY A 205 31.03 8.36 -2.08
C GLY A 205 29.71 7.96 -2.76
N LEU A 206 29.70 8.00 -4.09
CA LEU A 206 28.54 7.78 -4.99
C LEU A 206 27.94 6.36 -4.98
N GLN A 207 28.44 5.45 -4.13
CA GLN A 207 27.93 4.09 -3.94
C GLN A 207 27.45 3.84 -2.50
N HIS A 208 27.18 4.89 -1.73
CA HIS A 208 26.62 4.74 -0.39
C HIS A 208 25.12 4.37 -0.48
N PRO A 209 24.59 3.51 0.40
CA PRO A 209 23.19 3.09 0.40
C PRO A 209 22.20 4.18 0.85
N ASN A 210 22.36 5.41 0.34
CA ASN A 210 21.65 6.65 0.69
C ASN A 210 20.45 6.99 -0.20
N ASN A 211 19.97 6.08 -1.06
CA ASN A 211 18.62 6.28 -1.59
C ASN A 211 17.64 6.05 -0.45
N PRO A 212 16.71 6.98 -0.15
CA PRO A 212 15.66 6.72 0.82
C PRO A 212 14.97 5.41 0.43
N ARG A 213 14.90 4.46 1.35
CA ARG A 213 14.03 3.30 1.16
C ARG A 213 12.57 3.75 1.37
N GLY A 214 11.66 3.09 0.68
CA GLY A 214 10.28 3.53 0.53
C GLY A 214 10.01 4.45 -0.66
N VAL A 215 11.05 5.00 -1.33
CA VAL A 215 10.88 5.61 -2.67
C VAL A 215 11.40 4.72 -3.81
N SER A 216 12.03 3.59 -3.49
CA SER A 216 12.58 2.70 -4.52
C SER A 216 11.45 2.20 -5.41
N LEU A 217 11.58 2.49 -6.70
CA LEU A 217 10.74 1.95 -7.77
C LEU A 217 11.56 0.88 -8.48
N LYS A 218 11.00 -0.31 -8.64
CA LYS A 218 11.69 -1.49 -9.14
C LYS A 218 10.93 -2.15 -10.28
N THR A 219 11.67 -2.90 -11.08
CA THR A 219 11.11 -3.85 -12.02
C THR A 219 12.07 -5.02 -12.25
N THR A 220 11.53 -6.16 -12.68
CA THR A 220 12.35 -7.29 -13.17
C THR A 220 12.89 -7.05 -14.57
N GLU A 221 12.28 -6.15 -15.34
CA GLU A 221 12.61 -5.94 -16.74
C GLU A 221 13.64 -4.81 -16.88
N ALA A 222 14.91 -5.16 -17.09
CA ALA A 222 16.00 -4.18 -17.19
C ALA A 222 15.84 -3.14 -18.32
N SER A 223 15.00 -3.43 -19.32
CA SER A 223 14.69 -2.50 -20.43
C SER A 223 13.59 -1.49 -20.10
N PHE A 224 12.90 -1.65 -18.97
CA PHE A 224 11.82 -0.79 -18.54
C PHE A 224 12.31 0.20 -17.47
N ASP A 225 12.39 1.47 -17.84
CA ASP A 225 12.67 2.54 -16.90
C ASP A 225 11.40 2.87 -16.09
N VAL A 226 11.24 2.15 -14.97
CA VAL A 226 10.09 2.29 -14.07
C VAL A 226 10.03 3.68 -13.42
N GLU A 227 11.18 4.34 -13.21
CA GLU A 227 11.22 5.67 -12.61
C GLU A 227 10.79 6.74 -13.62
N ALA A 228 11.28 6.66 -14.86
CA ALA A 228 10.80 7.53 -15.94
C ALA A 228 9.31 7.31 -16.21
N TRP A 229 8.85 6.05 -16.22
CA TRP A 229 7.43 5.71 -16.35
C TRP A 229 6.60 6.36 -15.24
N PHE A 230 6.95 6.14 -13.97
CA PHE A 230 6.22 6.71 -12.83
C PHE A 230 6.18 8.24 -12.87
N ASN A 231 7.26 8.88 -13.30
CA ASN A 231 7.39 10.34 -13.41
C ASN A 231 6.91 10.92 -14.75
N THR A 232 6.19 10.13 -15.57
CA THR A 232 5.66 10.62 -16.86
C THR A 232 4.87 11.92 -16.67
N ALA A 233 5.21 12.93 -17.46
CA ALA A 233 4.58 14.24 -17.39
C ALA A 233 3.05 14.13 -17.58
N GLY A 234 2.30 14.80 -16.71
CA GLY A 234 0.84 14.76 -16.70
C GLY A 234 0.22 13.62 -15.89
N TRP A 235 1.00 12.67 -15.36
CA TRP A 235 0.46 11.65 -14.45
C TRP A 235 0.33 12.13 -13.01
N GLY A 236 0.95 13.25 -12.65
CA GLY A 236 0.74 13.92 -11.35
C GLY A 236 1.34 13.18 -10.14
N ASN A 237 2.17 12.17 -10.38
CA ASN A 237 2.86 11.46 -9.31
C ASN A 237 3.94 12.32 -8.65
N SER A 238 4.28 12.01 -7.41
CA SER A 238 5.31 12.73 -6.66
C SER A 238 6.09 11.77 -5.77
N ILE A 239 7.41 11.94 -5.75
CA ILE A 239 8.31 11.25 -4.82
C ILE A 239 8.79 12.29 -3.80
N MET A 240 8.70 11.95 -2.51
CA MET A 240 9.22 12.78 -1.43
C MET A 240 10.26 12.00 -0.62
N ASN A 241 11.34 12.67 -0.22
CA ASN A 241 12.45 12.00 0.47
C ASN A 241 12.04 11.45 1.84
N LYS A 242 11.15 12.14 2.54
CA LYS A 242 10.71 11.77 3.89
C LYS A 242 9.23 12.05 4.09
N TRP A 243 8.56 11.16 4.83
CA TRP A 243 7.13 11.28 5.12
C TRP A 243 6.79 12.55 5.91
N GLN A 244 7.71 13.09 6.69
CA GLN A 244 7.48 14.32 7.45
C GLN A 244 7.11 15.50 6.54
N ASP A 245 7.68 15.55 5.33
CA ASP A 245 7.40 16.62 4.35
C ASP A 245 5.99 16.52 3.76
N THR A 246 5.31 15.38 3.95
CA THR A 246 3.93 15.18 3.53
C THR A 246 2.94 15.81 4.51
N GLY A 247 3.33 16.06 5.76
CA GLY A 247 2.47 16.60 6.81
C GLY A 247 1.52 15.60 7.46
N ILE A 248 1.73 14.29 7.31
CA ILE A 248 1.05 13.27 8.13
C ILE A 248 1.56 13.31 9.57
N ASP A 249 0.75 12.80 10.51
CA ASP A 249 1.12 12.77 11.92
C ASP A 249 1.95 11.52 12.27
N ALA A 250 2.95 11.71 13.14
CA ALA A 250 3.85 10.65 13.58
C ALA A 250 3.15 9.50 14.32
N SER A 251 1.98 9.77 14.92
CA SER A 251 1.17 8.78 15.64
C SER A 251 0.66 7.65 14.74
N LEU A 252 0.62 7.82 13.42
CA LEU A 252 0.28 6.75 12.46
C LEU A 252 1.24 5.56 12.52
N PHE A 253 2.45 5.74 13.02
CA PHE A 253 3.43 4.65 13.18
C PHE A 253 3.34 3.97 14.56
N GLU A 254 2.62 4.57 15.51
CA GLU A 254 2.58 4.17 16.91
C GLU A 254 1.34 3.34 17.25
N THR A 255 1.36 2.69 18.41
CA THR A 255 0.17 2.05 18.97
C THR A 255 -0.76 3.08 19.61
N GLY A 256 -2.05 2.75 19.71
CA GLY A 256 -3.09 3.62 20.24
C GLY A 256 -3.86 4.32 19.12
N THR A 257 -4.61 5.37 19.46
CA THR A 257 -5.42 6.14 18.51
C THR A 257 -4.55 7.10 17.70
N PRO A 258 -4.36 6.88 16.39
CA PRO A 258 -3.56 7.76 15.57
C PRO A 258 -4.35 9.01 15.17
N LYS A 259 -3.64 10.11 14.93
CA LYS A 259 -4.19 11.26 14.20
C LYS A 259 -4.06 10.99 12.71
N VAL A 260 -5.16 10.64 12.06
CA VAL A 260 -5.18 10.22 10.65
C VAL A 260 -5.26 11.37 9.65
N THR A 261 -5.66 12.57 10.09
CA THR A 261 -5.79 13.74 9.22
C THR A 261 -4.45 14.45 9.02
N PRO A 262 -4.08 14.81 7.78
CA PRO A 262 -2.90 15.60 7.51
C PRO A 262 -2.96 16.99 8.17
N ALA A 263 -1.80 17.54 8.52
CA ALA A 263 -1.68 18.89 9.06
C ALA A 263 -2.09 19.97 8.05
N ALA A 264 -2.53 21.14 8.54
CA ALA A 264 -2.80 22.30 7.69
C ALA A 264 -1.56 22.65 6.86
N GLY A 265 -1.75 22.89 5.56
CA GLY A 265 -0.66 23.14 4.61
C GLY A 265 0.03 21.87 4.08
N SER A 266 -0.39 20.68 4.50
CA SER A 266 0.08 19.42 3.93
C SER A 266 -0.11 19.37 2.40
N VAL A 267 0.90 18.86 1.69
CA VAL A 267 0.85 18.62 0.25
C VAL A 267 -0.17 17.54 -0.15
N LEU A 268 -0.64 16.74 0.82
CA LEU A 268 -1.67 15.72 0.62
C LEU A 268 -3.07 16.34 0.57
N LEU A 269 -3.28 17.55 1.09
CA LEU A 269 -4.59 18.22 1.05
C LEU A 269 -4.97 18.79 -0.33
N SER A 270 -4.11 18.60 -1.34
CA SER A 270 -4.33 19.06 -2.70
C SER A 270 -3.72 18.09 -3.74
N GLY A 271 -3.99 18.35 -5.01
CA GLY A 271 -3.35 17.64 -6.14
C GLY A 271 -4.05 16.35 -6.57
N ALA A 272 -5.18 15.98 -5.97
CA ALA A 272 -6.00 14.91 -6.53
C ALA A 272 -6.67 15.37 -7.83
N SER A 273 -6.85 14.44 -8.77
CA SER A 273 -7.51 14.68 -10.04
C SER A 273 -8.45 13.53 -10.38
N PHE A 274 -9.68 13.88 -10.74
CA PHE A 274 -10.76 12.96 -11.11
C PHE A 274 -11.13 13.05 -12.59
N THR A 275 -10.23 13.61 -13.40
CA THR A 275 -10.43 13.80 -14.85
C THR A 275 -10.31 12.50 -15.65
N ASN A 276 -9.67 11.46 -15.10
CA ASN A 276 -9.56 10.16 -15.75
C ASN A 276 -10.93 9.44 -15.73
N PRO A 277 -11.43 8.92 -16.87
CA PRO A 277 -12.74 8.27 -16.94
C PRO A 277 -12.87 7.03 -16.03
N ASN A 278 -11.77 6.37 -15.68
CA ASN A 278 -11.76 5.25 -14.73
C ASN A 278 -12.30 5.64 -13.34
N LEU A 279 -12.18 6.93 -12.97
CA LEU A 279 -12.63 7.47 -11.69
C LEU A 279 -14.11 7.88 -11.67
N SER A 280 -14.85 7.69 -12.77
CA SER A 280 -16.28 8.02 -12.84
C SER A 280 -17.10 7.33 -11.74
N GLY A 281 -17.94 8.08 -11.04
CA GLY A 281 -18.77 7.57 -9.94
C GLY A 281 -18.09 7.49 -8.57
N LEU A 282 -16.81 7.88 -8.45
CA LEU A 282 -16.14 8.09 -7.17
C LEU A 282 -16.36 9.51 -6.65
N ASP A 283 -16.27 9.70 -5.33
CA ASP A 283 -16.35 11.01 -4.70
C ASP A 283 -15.18 11.88 -5.18
N GLN A 284 -15.48 13.10 -5.61
CA GLN A 284 -14.44 14.05 -6.04
C GLN A 284 -13.97 14.88 -4.86
N VAL A 285 -12.70 14.71 -4.50
CA VAL A 285 -12.03 15.44 -3.42
C VAL A 285 -10.75 16.09 -3.92
N GLN A 286 -10.20 17.03 -3.15
CA GLN A 286 -8.95 17.71 -3.52
C GLN A 286 -7.70 16.98 -3.02
N PHE A 287 -7.83 16.11 -2.01
CA PHE A 287 -6.70 15.50 -1.31
C PHE A 287 -6.25 14.16 -1.92
N ARG A 288 -4.94 13.90 -1.87
CA ARG A 288 -4.31 12.61 -2.20
C ARG A 288 -4.07 11.83 -0.91
N GLY A 289 -4.35 10.53 -0.94
CA GLY A 289 -4.50 9.71 0.26
C GLY A 289 -5.96 9.64 0.72
N ALA A 290 -6.19 8.95 1.83
CA ALA A 290 -7.52 8.66 2.34
C ALA A 290 -8.18 9.80 3.13
N PHE A 291 -7.43 10.85 3.50
CA PHE A 291 -7.89 11.86 4.43
C PHE A 291 -7.68 13.29 3.93
N GLY A 292 -8.74 14.08 4.04
CA GLY A 292 -8.67 15.54 4.03
C GLY A 292 -8.64 16.08 5.46
N ALA A 293 -9.41 17.14 5.73
CA ALA A 293 -9.54 17.70 7.08
C ALA A 293 -10.49 16.90 8.01
N THR A 294 -11.28 15.98 7.46
CA THR A 294 -12.26 15.18 8.20
C THR A 294 -11.73 13.78 8.46
N ASP A 295 -11.82 13.34 9.72
CA ASP A 295 -11.55 11.97 10.12
C ASP A 295 -12.83 11.12 9.97
N TRP A 296 -12.89 10.30 8.92
CA TRP A 296 -14.01 9.38 8.69
C TRP A 296 -13.93 8.09 9.51
N THR A 297 -12.84 7.85 10.24
CA THR A 297 -12.67 6.69 11.13
C THR A 297 -13.37 6.89 12.48
N GLN A 298 -13.65 8.16 12.83
CA GLN A 298 -14.23 8.52 14.11
C GLN A 298 -15.60 7.86 14.32
N GLY A 299 -15.77 7.23 15.49
CA GLY A 299 -17.05 6.70 15.95
C GLY A 299 -17.32 5.23 15.60
N TRP A 300 -16.46 4.57 14.82
CA TRP A 300 -16.65 3.16 14.47
C TRP A 300 -15.36 2.33 14.43
N VAL A 301 -14.20 2.93 14.16
CA VAL A 301 -12.91 2.21 14.21
C VAL A 301 -12.45 2.03 15.65
N ASP A 302 -12.02 0.82 15.97
CA ASP A 302 -11.41 0.49 17.25
C ASP A 302 -9.89 0.37 17.13
N TRP A 303 -9.17 1.41 17.54
CA TRP A 303 -7.71 1.45 17.51
C TRP A 303 -7.03 0.61 18.62
N ASN A 304 -7.83 0.13 19.57
CA ASN A 304 -7.40 -0.72 20.67
C ASN A 304 -8.01 -2.12 20.55
N ALA A 305 -8.34 -2.58 19.33
CA ALA A 305 -9.01 -3.85 19.09
C ALA A 305 -8.34 -5.07 19.77
N ALA A 306 -7.02 -5.02 20.00
CA ALA A 306 -6.31 -6.08 20.72
C ALA A 306 -6.58 -6.15 22.23
N GLN A 307 -7.17 -5.11 22.80
CA GLN A 307 -7.49 -4.96 24.22
C GLN A 307 -9.00 -4.88 24.47
N THR A 308 -9.80 -4.70 23.41
CA THR A 308 -11.26 -4.62 23.50
C THR A 308 -11.88 -6.01 23.65
N SER A 309 -12.75 -6.17 24.64
CA SER A 309 -13.62 -7.33 24.76
C SER A 309 -14.86 -7.13 23.89
N TYR A 310 -14.98 -7.91 22.81
CA TYR A 310 -16.18 -8.00 22.01
C TYR A 310 -17.09 -9.06 22.64
N ASN A 311 -18.21 -8.63 23.21
CA ASN A 311 -19.23 -9.49 23.83
C ASN A 311 -20.34 -9.82 22.83
#